data_AF-A0A024TFH3-F1
#
_entry.id   AF-A0A024TFH3-F1
#
_cell.length_a   1.000
_cell.length_b   1.000
_cell.length_c   1.000
_cell.angle_alpha   90.00
_cell.angle_beta   90.00
_cell.angle_gamma   90.00
#
_symmetry.space_group_name_H-M   'P 1'
#
loop_
_entity.id
_entity.type
_entity.pdbx_description
1 polymer ?
#
loop_
_entity_poly.entity_id
_entity_poly.type
_entity_poly.pdbx_seq_one_letter_code
_entity_poly.pdbx_strand_id
1 'polypeptide(L)'
;MTTTVPRPPASRVPSSVMLYILMGLVGSFTFLSMMMLDISPYMNEPLPKYHIRAEAESVPTTKSRGVVICLFDAMIPMTISLIQELRTLGYSDVIQLYHCNGELSALSQTMLDDVDTNIEIVDGCVEMQALGKLRSDEMNGFRSFWLKPLALVHTRLDEVILMDADDLVFLNPSRLFDTPGYKETGTIFFYDREILKKEYLNGWHNDQPNLHALIESFDYAAFGLEKGPSAHLLSSLAWHGDAAHEQDSSIVVVQKSKAGRAMDVLWHILQHDRHRNGFTYGDKELFWIAYELAHQPYFFSPWANSGAEKPGNMANHPDTICGASLVPR
;
A
#
# COMPACT_ATOMS: atom_id res chain seq x y z
N MET A 1 46.35 41.95 -35.98
CA MET A 1 45.04 41.66 -36.60
C MET A 1 44.12 41.15 -35.51
N THR A 2 43.27 42.02 -34.98
CA THR A 2 42.29 41.71 -33.93
C THR A 2 40.92 42.01 -34.52
N THR A 3 40.19 40.96 -34.86
CA THR A 3 38.85 40.99 -35.45
C THR A 3 37.80 41.24 -34.36
N THR A 4 37.07 42.34 -34.46
CA THR A 4 35.89 42.64 -33.63
C THR A 4 34.63 42.08 -34.31
N VAL A 5 33.89 41.21 -33.61
CA VAL A 5 32.58 40.70 -34.06
C VAL A 5 31.46 41.57 -33.44
N PRO A 6 30.42 42.01 -34.18
CA PRO A 6 29.33 42.82 -33.63
C PRO A 6 28.31 41.96 -32.85
N ARG A 7 27.76 42.51 -31.75
CA ARG A 7 26.64 41.91 -30.99
C ARG A 7 25.34 41.89 -31.82
N PRO A 8 24.51 40.84 -31.71
CA PRO A 8 23.19 40.80 -32.31
C PRO A 8 22.18 41.72 -31.57
N PRO A 9 21.12 42.20 -32.26
CA PRO A 9 20.12 43.08 -31.67
C PRO A 9 19.20 42.34 -30.69
N ALA A 10 18.74 43.06 -29.66
CA ALA A 10 17.87 42.54 -28.61
C ALA A 10 16.49 42.09 -29.17
N SER A 11 16.08 40.89 -28.79
CA SER A 11 14.75 40.34 -29.06
C SER A 11 13.66 41.14 -28.35
N ARG A 12 12.66 41.62 -29.11
CA ARG A 12 11.47 42.28 -28.54
C ARG A 12 10.59 41.24 -27.84
N VAL A 13 10.52 41.31 -26.51
CA VAL A 13 9.56 40.56 -25.70
C VAL A 13 8.16 41.16 -25.93
N PRO A 14 7.11 40.36 -26.22
CA PRO A 14 5.75 40.86 -26.37
C PRO A 14 5.27 41.50 -25.06
N SER A 15 4.49 42.58 -25.15
CA SER A 15 3.94 43.23 -23.95
C SER A 15 2.99 42.29 -23.22
N SER A 16 2.95 42.39 -21.89
CA SER A 16 2.12 41.59 -20.99
C SER A 16 0.64 41.54 -21.40
N VAL A 17 0.13 42.59 -22.04
CA VAL A 17 -1.25 42.68 -22.53
C VAL A 17 -1.56 41.62 -23.60
N MET A 18 -0.61 41.30 -24.48
CA MET A 18 -0.81 40.33 -25.55
C MET A 18 -0.86 38.88 -25.02
N LEU A 19 -0.19 38.62 -23.89
CA LEU A 19 -0.22 37.31 -23.22
C LEU A 19 -1.56 37.07 -22.50
N TYR A 20 -2.13 38.10 -21.88
CA TYR A 20 -3.44 38.02 -21.22
C TYR A 20 -4.59 37.80 -22.22
N ILE A 21 -4.53 38.41 -23.41
CA ILE A 21 -5.54 38.19 -24.46
C ILE A 21 -5.48 36.76 -24.98
N LEU A 22 -4.27 36.17 -25.13
CA LEU A 22 -4.13 34.78 -25.56
C LEU A 22 -4.66 33.78 -24.53
N MET A 23 -4.40 34.00 -23.23
CA MET A 23 -4.95 33.16 -22.15
C MET A 23 -6.48 33.23 -22.06
N GLY A 24 -7.07 34.42 -22.25
CA GLY A 24 -8.53 34.59 -22.24
C GLY A 24 -9.26 33.87 -23.38
N LEU A 25 -8.62 33.78 -24.56
CA LEU A 25 -9.17 33.07 -25.73
C LEU A 25 -9.09 31.54 -25.55
N VAL A 26 -8.01 31.00 -24.99
CA VAL A 26 -7.87 29.56 -24.72
C VAL A 26 -8.85 29.10 -23.62
N GLY A 27 -9.04 29.92 -22.58
CA GLY A 27 -10.02 29.64 -21.52
C GLY A 27 -11.45 29.55 -22.04
N SER A 28 -11.85 30.45 -22.94
CA SER A 28 -13.21 30.46 -23.51
C SER A 28 -13.51 29.27 -24.42
N PHE A 29 -12.52 28.77 -25.18
CA PHE A 29 -12.71 27.60 -26.05
C PHE A 29 -12.83 26.28 -25.27
N THR A 30 -12.09 26.12 -24.17
CA THR A 30 -12.19 24.92 -23.32
C THR A 30 -13.53 24.84 -22.57
N PHE A 31 -14.06 25.98 -22.12
CA PHE A 31 -15.35 26.04 -21.43
C PHE A 31 -16.54 25.71 -22.37
N LEU A 32 -16.47 26.16 -23.63
CA LEU A 32 -17.51 25.87 -24.62
C LEU A 32 -17.48 24.42 -25.11
N SER A 33 -16.30 23.78 -25.16
CA SER A 33 -16.16 22.35 -25.46
C SER A 33 -16.72 21.44 -24.36
N MET A 34 -16.64 21.86 -23.09
CA MET A 34 -17.16 21.10 -21.95
C MET A 34 -18.69 21.16 -21.85
N MET A 35 -19.32 22.25 -22.30
CA MET A 35 -20.79 22.38 -22.31
C MET A 35 -21.49 21.68 -23.48
N MET A 36 -20.73 21.24 -24.51
CA MET A 36 -21.28 20.54 -25.69
C MET A 36 -21.17 19.01 -25.57
N LEU A 37 -20.57 18.49 -24.49
CA LEU A 37 -20.58 17.08 -24.14
C LEU A 37 -21.82 16.80 -23.29
N ASP A 38 -22.94 16.48 -23.92
CA ASP A 38 -24.14 16.01 -23.22
C ASP A 38 -23.91 14.56 -22.74
N ILE A 39 -23.35 14.43 -21.53
CA ILE A 39 -23.04 13.15 -20.86
C ILE A 39 -24.28 12.58 -20.14
N SER A 40 -25.45 13.23 -20.25
CA SER A 40 -26.72 12.77 -19.69
C SER A 40 -27.08 11.30 -20.02
N PRO A 41 -26.72 10.73 -21.18
CA PRO A 41 -27.03 9.32 -21.48
C PRO A 41 -26.24 8.31 -20.64
N TYR A 42 -25.10 8.68 -20.05
CA TYR A 42 -24.24 7.78 -19.25
C TYR A 42 -24.55 7.81 -17.74
N MET A 43 -25.40 8.73 -17.28
CA MET A 43 -25.72 8.90 -15.85
C MET A 43 -26.92 8.05 -15.37
N ASN A 44 -27.43 7.15 -16.22
CA ASN A 44 -28.64 6.35 -15.93
C ASN A 44 -28.42 4.83 -15.90
N GLU A 45 -27.17 4.35 -15.91
CA GLU A 45 -26.92 2.95 -15.58
C GLU A 45 -27.15 2.74 -14.08
N PRO A 46 -28.02 1.80 -13.66
CA PRO A 46 -28.11 1.44 -12.25
C PRO A 46 -26.74 0.99 -11.77
N LEU A 47 -26.33 1.51 -10.60
CA LEU A 47 -25.10 1.09 -9.91
C LEU A 47 -24.98 -0.44 -10.00
N PRO A 48 -23.80 -0.98 -10.40
CA PRO A 48 -23.62 -2.42 -10.48
C PRO A 48 -24.02 -3.04 -9.14
N LYS A 49 -24.74 -4.16 -9.20
CA LYS A 49 -25.18 -4.90 -8.02
C LYS A 49 -23.93 -5.30 -7.23
N TYR A 50 -23.56 -4.51 -6.24
CA TYR A 50 -22.59 -4.91 -5.23
C TYR A 50 -23.10 -6.20 -4.60
N HIS A 51 -22.39 -7.30 -4.83
CA HIS A 51 -22.58 -8.52 -4.06
C HIS A 51 -22.07 -8.23 -2.65
N ILE A 52 -22.91 -7.60 -1.82
CA ILE A 52 -22.70 -7.57 -0.38
C ILE A 52 -22.66 -9.04 0.04
N ARG A 53 -21.46 -9.55 0.33
CA ARG A 53 -21.30 -10.91 0.80
C ARG A 53 -21.89 -10.95 2.20
N ALA A 54 -23.12 -11.44 2.28
CA ALA A 54 -23.81 -11.71 3.53
C ALA A 54 -22.86 -12.50 4.45
N GLU A 55 -22.94 -12.21 5.75
CA GLU A 55 -22.19 -12.87 6.81
C GLU A 55 -22.04 -14.37 6.51
N ALA A 56 -20.79 -14.84 6.59
CA ALA A 56 -20.43 -16.20 6.30
C ALA A 56 -21.27 -17.19 7.13
N GLU A 57 -22.29 -17.77 6.50
CA GLU A 57 -22.75 -19.10 6.89
C GLU A 57 -21.56 -20.05 6.76
N SER A 58 -21.38 -20.89 7.78
CA SER A 58 -20.21 -21.73 8.02
C SER A 58 -19.85 -22.63 6.83
N VAL A 59 -19.02 -22.11 5.92
CA VAL A 59 -18.34 -22.90 4.91
C VAL A 59 -17.22 -23.68 5.62
N PRO A 60 -17.10 -25.01 5.42
CA PRO A 60 -16.08 -25.80 6.08
C PRO A 60 -14.67 -25.26 5.81
N THR A 61 -13.84 -25.33 6.85
CA THR A 61 -12.43 -24.94 6.96
C THR A 61 -11.51 -25.57 5.88
N THR A 62 -11.67 -25.20 4.62
CA THR A 62 -10.57 -25.17 3.67
C THR A 62 -9.84 -23.85 3.95
N LYS A 63 -8.59 -23.92 4.42
CA LYS A 63 -7.76 -22.73 4.66
C LYS A 63 -7.84 -21.81 3.43
N SER A 64 -8.46 -20.64 3.60
CA SER A 64 -8.63 -19.67 2.52
C SER A 64 -7.32 -18.92 2.35
N ARG A 65 -6.55 -19.27 1.34
CA ARG A 65 -5.24 -18.71 1.05
C ARG A 65 -5.27 -17.89 -0.23
N GLY A 66 -4.55 -16.78 -0.26
CA GLY A 66 -4.52 -15.95 -1.47
C GLY A 66 -3.56 -14.76 -1.40
N VAL A 67 -3.42 -14.10 -2.56
CA VAL A 67 -2.73 -12.82 -2.67
C VAL A 67 -3.77 -11.71 -2.67
N VAL A 68 -3.45 -10.59 -2.06
CA VAL A 68 -4.27 -9.38 -2.07
C VAL A 68 -3.44 -8.25 -2.65
N ILE A 69 -3.96 -7.61 -3.69
CA ILE A 69 -3.34 -6.46 -4.35
C ILE A 69 -4.32 -5.29 -4.27
N CYS A 70 -3.85 -4.11 -3.87
CA CYS A 70 -4.64 -2.89 -3.86
C CYS A 70 -4.32 -2.05 -5.09
N LEU A 71 -5.34 -1.51 -5.76
CA LEU A 71 -5.17 -0.87 -7.05
C LEU A 71 -6.25 0.18 -7.34
N PHE A 72 -5.98 1.00 -8.35
CA PHE A 72 -6.90 1.92 -8.99
C PHE A 72 -6.65 1.91 -10.51
N ASP A 73 -7.50 2.57 -11.29
CA ASP A 73 -7.48 2.52 -12.77
C ASP A 73 -6.10 2.66 -13.43
N ALA A 74 -5.22 3.55 -12.94
CA ALA A 74 -3.92 3.77 -13.58
C ALA A 74 -2.93 2.60 -13.38
N MET A 75 -3.19 1.71 -12.41
CA MET A 75 -2.34 0.55 -12.10
C MET A 75 -2.73 -0.70 -12.90
N ILE A 76 -3.78 -0.65 -13.74
CA ILE A 76 -4.28 -1.81 -14.50
C ILE A 76 -3.19 -2.50 -15.34
N PRO A 77 -2.41 -1.80 -16.19
CA PRO A 77 -1.42 -2.46 -17.04
C PRO A 77 -0.38 -3.26 -16.24
N MET A 78 0.01 -2.71 -15.09
CA MET A 78 1.00 -3.30 -14.20
C MET A 78 0.42 -4.47 -13.41
N THR A 79 -0.80 -4.33 -12.89
CA THR A 79 -1.52 -5.39 -12.19
C THR A 79 -1.74 -6.61 -13.10
N ILE A 80 -2.15 -6.38 -14.35
CA ILE A 80 -2.30 -7.45 -15.35
C ILE A 80 -0.96 -8.19 -15.57
N SER A 81 0.13 -7.44 -15.68
CA SER A 81 1.48 -8.01 -15.85
C SER A 81 1.87 -8.88 -14.65
N LEU A 82 1.63 -8.40 -13.43
CA LEU A 82 1.89 -9.14 -12.19
C LEU A 82 1.04 -10.42 -12.08
N ILE A 83 -0.25 -10.35 -12.41
CA ILE A 83 -1.12 -11.55 -12.43
C ILE A 83 -0.57 -12.60 -13.39
N GLN A 84 -0.19 -12.21 -14.61
CA GLN A 84 0.37 -13.13 -15.60
C GLN A 84 1.71 -13.73 -15.13
N GLU A 85 2.57 -12.93 -14.49
CA GLU A 85 3.82 -13.40 -13.90
C GLU A 85 3.56 -14.44 -12.80
N LEU A 86 2.67 -14.13 -11.85
CA LEU A 86 2.27 -15.05 -10.78
C LEU A 86 1.76 -16.39 -11.32
N ARG A 87 0.89 -16.36 -12.35
CA ARG A 87 0.39 -17.58 -12.99
C ARG A 87 1.48 -18.35 -13.74
N THR A 88 2.41 -17.65 -14.39
CA THR A 88 3.57 -18.26 -15.06
C THR A 88 4.49 -18.98 -14.06
N LEU A 89 4.63 -18.43 -12.86
CA LEU A 89 5.37 -19.06 -11.75
C LEU A 89 4.57 -20.20 -11.05
N GLY A 90 3.37 -20.50 -11.54
CA GLY A 90 2.52 -21.57 -11.03
C GLY A 90 1.75 -21.22 -9.75
N TYR A 91 1.57 -19.93 -9.43
CA TYR A 91 0.70 -19.53 -8.33
C TYR A 91 -0.75 -19.83 -8.70
N SER A 92 -1.43 -20.68 -7.92
CA SER A 92 -2.76 -21.19 -8.27
C SER A 92 -3.88 -20.69 -7.36
N ASP A 93 -3.56 -20.09 -6.21
CA ASP A 93 -4.58 -19.63 -5.28
C ASP A 93 -5.25 -18.34 -5.78
N VAL A 94 -6.34 -17.94 -5.14
CA VAL A 94 -7.11 -16.75 -5.52
C VAL A 94 -6.27 -15.48 -5.36
N ILE A 95 -6.47 -14.53 -6.28
CA ILE A 95 -5.92 -13.18 -6.18
C ILE A 95 -7.11 -12.23 -5.93
N GLN A 96 -7.14 -11.56 -4.79
CA GLN A 96 -8.13 -10.52 -4.52
C GLN A 96 -7.58 -9.15 -4.90
N LEU A 97 -8.34 -8.42 -5.70
CA LEU A 97 -8.01 -7.11 -6.23
C LEU A 97 -8.89 -6.06 -5.53
N TYR A 98 -8.30 -5.36 -4.56
CA TYR A 98 -8.99 -4.37 -3.74
C TYR A 98 -8.92 -2.97 -4.36
N HIS A 99 -10.06 -2.32 -4.43
CA HIS A 99 -10.16 -0.88 -4.70
C HIS A 99 -11.07 -0.22 -3.64
N CYS A 100 -11.13 1.11 -3.62
CA CYS A 100 -11.94 1.83 -2.65
C CYS A 100 -12.88 2.85 -3.30
N ASN A 101 -14.18 2.66 -3.09
CA ASN A 101 -15.23 3.61 -3.43
C ASN A 101 -15.20 4.00 -4.91
N GLY A 102 -15.25 3.01 -5.80
CA GLY A 102 -15.31 3.24 -7.25
C GLY A 102 -14.01 3.74 -7.91
N GLU A 103 -12.85 3.50 -7.31
CA GLU A 103 -11.52 3.76 -7.93
C GLU A 103 -11.22 2.93 -9.19
N LEU A 104 -12.04 1.92 -9.45
CA LEU A 104 -11.90 1.01 -10.56
C LEU A 104 -13.12 1.09 -11.49
N SER A 105 -12.93 1.59 -12.71
CA SER A 105 -13.99 1.70 -13.71
C SER A 105 -14.52 0.34 -14.17
N ALA A 106 -15.73 0.31 -14.73
CA ALA A 106 -16.29 -0.92 -15.29
C ALA A 106 -15.41 -1.53 -16.40
N LEU A 107 -14.75 -0.68 -17.21
CA LEU A 107 -13.82 -1.14 -18.24
C LEU A 107 -12.60 -1.83 -17.62
N SER A 108 -12.01 -1.23 -16.58
CA SER A 108 -10.89 -1.80 -15.85
C SER A 108 -11.23 -3.14 -15.21
N GLN A 109 -12.43 -3.28 -14.65
CA GLN A 109 -12.93 -4.53 -14.10
C GLN A 109 -13.02 -5.63 -15.17
N THR A 110 -13.66 -5.33 -16.31
CA THR A 110 -13.74 -6.25 -17.45
C THR A 110 -12.35 -6.68 -17.94
N MET A 111 -11.40 -5.75 -18.04
CA MET A 111 -10.03 -6.08 -18.47
C MET A 111 -9.33 -7.06 -17.52
N LEU A 112 -9.59 -6.98 -16.21
CA LEU A 112 -9.03 -7.89 -15.22
C LEU A 112 -9.69 -9.27 -15.32
N ASP A 113 -11.02 -9.31 -15.41
CA ASP A 113 -11.78 -10.56 -15.55
C ASP A 113 -11.41 -11.34 -16.83
N ASP A 114 -11.09 -10.62 -17.91
CA ASP A 114 -10.61 -11.22 -19.17
C ASP A 114 -9.19 -11.84 -19.04
N VAL A 115 -8.39 -11.40 -18.07
CA VAL A 115 -7.00 -11.84 -17.88
C VAL A 115 -6.91 -13.13 -17.07
N ASP A 116 -7.72 -13.27 -16.02
CA ASP A 116 -7.66 -14.43 -15.14
C ASP A 116 -9.01 -14.73 -14.48
N THR A 117 -9.50 -15.95 -14.68
CA THR A 117 -10.77 -16.43 -14.12
C THR A 117 -10.76 -16.69 -12.61
N ASN A 118 -9.58 -16.67 -11.97
CA ASN A 118 -9.41 -16.93 -10.53
C ASN A 118 -8.96 -15.67 -9.76
N ILE A 119 -9.60 -14.55 -10.08
CA ILE A 119 -9.48 -13.29 -9.35
C ILE A 119 -10.81 -12.94 -8.66
N GLU A 120 -10.75 -12.13 -7.62
CA GLU A 120 -11.92 -11.53 -6.98
C GLU A 120 -11.70 -10.01 -6.86
N ILE A 121 -12.50 -9.22 -7.57
CA ILE A 121 -12.47 -7.76 -7.44
C ILE A 121 -13.36 -7.34 -6.26
N VAL A 122 -12.82 -6.54 -5.34
CA VAL A 122 -13.47 -6.16 -4.08
C VAL A 122 -13.41 -4.66 -3.87
N ASP A 123 -14.57 -4.00 -3.70
CA ASP A 123 -14.61 -2.63 -3.19
C ASP A 123 -14.63 -2.67 -1.66
N GLY A 124 -13.43 -2.69 -1.07
CA GLY A 124 -13.28 -2.85 0.37
C GLY A 124 -13.93 -1.72 1.18
N CYS A 125 -13.99 -0.51 0.62
CA CYS A 125 -14.63 0.62 1.29
C CYS A 125 -16.15 0.52 1.29
N VAL A 126 -16.75 0.12 0.17
CA VAL A 126 -18.20 -0.09 0.07
C VAL A 126 -18.64 -1.26 0.96
N GLU A 127 -17.89 -2.36 0.97
CA GLU A 127 -18.22 -3.50 1.84
C GLU A 127 -18.06 -3.16 3.33
N MET A 128 -16.99 -2.45 3.72
CA MET A 128 -16.81 -1.98 5.10
C MET A 128 -17.89 -0.97 5.52
N GLN A 129 -18.39 -0.14 4.61
CA GLN A 129 -19.56 0.72 4.85
C GLN A 129 -20.82 -0.13 5.07
N ALA A 130 -21.06 -1.13 4.22
CA ALA A 130 -22.21 -2.03 4.35
C ALA A 130 -22.21 -2.81 5.68
N LEU A 131 -21.02 -3.13 6.20
CA LEU A 131 -20.82 -3.73 7.53
C LEU A 131 -20.98 -2.74 8.70
N GLY A 132 -21.27 -1.45 8.42
CA GLY A 132 -21.38 -0.40 9.43
C GLY A 132 -20.06 -0.04 10.10
N LYS A 133 -18.93 -0.44 9.50
CA LYS A 133 -17.57 -0.17 10.02
C LYS A 133 -17.00 1.15 9.53
N LEU A 134 -17.50 1.66 8.40
CA LEU A 134 -17.14 2.97 7.85
C LEU A 134 -18.38 3.82 7.61
N ARG A 135 -18.26 5.14 7.85
CA ARG A 135 -19.25 6.11 7.37
C ARG A 135 -18.95 6.53 5.94
N SER A 136 -19.98 7.03 5.24
CA SER A 136 -19.84 7.45 3.84
C SER A 136 -18.80 8.56 3.63
N ASP A 137 -18.66 9.45 4.61
CA ASP A 137 -17.70 10.58 4.59
C ASP A 137 -16.25 10.13 4.87
N GLU A 138 -16.05 8.91 5.38
CA GLU A 138 -14.72 8.38 5.73
C GLU A 138 -14.09 7.54 4.62
N MET A 139 -14.90 6.99 3.70
CA MET A 139 -14.45 6.00 2.70
C MET A 139 -13.23 6.48 1.91
N ASN A 140 -13.26 7.71 1.39
CA ASN A 140 -12.16 8.26 0.60
C ASN A 140 -10.86 8.43 1.39
N GLY A 141 -10.93 8.49 2.74
CA GLY A 141 -9.76 8.54 3.60
C GLY A 141 -8.98 7.22 3.68
N PHE A 142 -9.55 6.12 3.16
CA PHE A 142 -8.89 4.81 3.08
C PHE A 142 -8.28 4.51 1.70
N ARG A 143 -8.34 5.45 0.75
CA ARG A 143 -7.66 5.31 -0.55
C ARG A 143 -6.14 5.36 -0.40
N SER A 144 -5.43 5.04 -1.47
CA SER A 144 -3.95 5.01 -1.50
C SER A 144 -3.40 4.02 -0.46
N PHE A 145 -2.33 4.38 0.26
CA PHE A 145 -1.65 3.49 1.21
C PHE A 145 -2.56 2.91 2.30
N TRP A 146 -3.65 3.58 2.68
CA TRP A 146 -4.54 3.10 3.74
C TRP A 146 -5.45 1.94 3.31
N LEU A 147 -5.52 1.64 2.01
CA LEU A 147 -6.37 0.57 1.50
C LEU A 147 -5.78 -0.80 1.83
N LYS A 148 -4.46 -0.95 1.75
CA LYS A 148 -3.74 -2.22 2.01
C LYS A 148 -4.01 -2.80 3.41
N PRO A 149 -3.87 -2.03 4.51
CA PRO A 149 -4.21 -2.52 5.84
C PRO A 149 -5.73 -2.72 6.03
N LEU A 150 -6.59 -1.91 5.40
CA LEU A 150 -8.03 -2.17 5.39
C LEU A 150 -8.36 -3.49 4.71
N ALA A 151 -7.73 -3.78 3.57
CA ALA A 151 -7.92 -5.01 2.82
C ALA A 151 -7.52 -6.24 3.64
N LEU A 152 -6.42 -6.16 4.41
CA LEU A 152 -6.01 -7.23 5.33
C LEU A 152 -7.06 -7.48 6.42
N VAL A 153 -7.57 -6.43 7.06
CA VAL A 153 -8.62 -6.54 8.07
C VAL A 153 -9.89 -7.12 7.47
N HIS A 154 -10.30 -6.65 6.29
CA HIS A 154 -11.55 -6.99 5.64
C HIS A 154 -11.58 -8.39 5.01
N THR A 155 -10.49 -8.84 4.38
CA THR A 155 -10.50 -10.05 3.56
C THR A 155 -10.96 -11.30 4.31
N ARG A 156 -11.69 -12.16 3.58
CA ARG A 156 -12.10 -13.52 4.00
C ARG A 156 -10.95 -14.54 4.02
N LEU A 157 -9.80 -14.18 3.48
CA LEU A 157 -8.64 -15.07 3.41
C LEU A 157 -8.01 -15.18 4.81
N ASP A 158 -7.69 -16.40 5.23
CA ASP A 158 -6.95 -16.67 6.46
C ASP A 158 -5.44 -16.47 6.24
N GLU A 159 -4.90 -17.05 5.17
CA GLU A 159 -3.47 -17.01 4.83
C GLU A 159 -3.26 -16.03 3.67
N VAL A 160 -2.75 -14.83 3.98
CA VAL A 160 -2.71 -13.68 3.08
C VAL A 160 -1.28 -13.31 2.73
N ILE A 161 -1.03 -13.08 1.44
CA ILE A 161 0.13 -12.32 0.96
C ILE A 161 -0.40 -10.98 0.43
N LEU A 162 -0.19 -9.89 1.15
CA LEU A 162 -0.37 -8.55 0.59
C LEU A 162 0.82 -8.27 -0.32
N MET A 163 0.55 -7.74 -1.50
CA MET A 163 1.55 -7.43 -2.52
C MET A 163 1.25 -6.07 -3.13
N ASP A 164 2.27 -5.26 -3.43
CA ASP A 164 2.07 -4.07 -4.24
C ASP A 164 1.79 -4.47 -5.70
N ALA A 165 1.08 -3.61 -6.43
CA ALA A 165 0.84 -3.85 -7.85
C ALA A 165 2.12 -3.75 -8.69
N ASP A 166 3.17 -3.08 -8.17
CA ASP A 166 4.47 -2.87 -8.82
C ASP A 166 5.59 -3.80 -8.35
N ASP A 167 5.25 -4.84 -7.59
CA ASP A 167 6.18 -5.88 -7.18
C ASP A 167 6.63 -6.74 -8.37
N LEU A 168 7.88 -7.18 -8.33
CA LEU A 168 8.45 -8.16 -9.25
C LEU A 168 8.83 -9.42 -8.48
N VAL A 169 8.32 -10.57 -8.90
CA VAL A 169 8.53 -11.84 -8.21
C VAL A 169 9.23 -12.84 -9.12
N PHE A 170 10.32 -13.43 -8.65
CA PHE A 170 11.10 -14.40 -9.44
C PHE A 170 10.76 -15.86 -9.15
N LEU A 171 10.03 -16.09 -8.05
CA LEU A 171 9.63 -17.41 -7.56
C LEU A 171 8.17 -17.38 -7.16
N ASN A 172 7.53 -18.55 -7.19
CA ASN A 172 6.17 -18.70 -6.70
C ASN A 172 6.06 -18.23 -5.23
N PRO A 173 5.25 -17.21 -4.92
CA PRO A 173 5.23 -16.61 -3.59
C PRO A 173 4.55 -17.51 -2.55
N SER A 174 3.83 -18.56 -2.95
CA SER A 174 3.27 -19.55 -2.01
C SER A 174 4.33 -20.22 -1.14
N ARG A 175 5.61 -20.21 -1.56
CA ARG A 175 6.74 -20.71 -0.77
C ARG A 175 6.93 -19.96 0.55
N LEU A 176 6.45 -18.71 0.64
CA LEU A 176 6.49 -17.92 1.88
C LEU A 176 5.72 -18.63 3.01
N PHE A 177 4.59 -19.26 2.69
CA PHE A 177 3.80 -20.03 3.66
C PHE A 177 4.53 -21.27 4.22
N ASP A 178 5.61 -21.70 3.56
CA ASP A 178 6.39 -22.85 4.00
C ASP A 178 7.59 -22.50 4.87
N THR A 179 7.92 -21.22 5.02
CA THR A 179 9.07 -20.76 5.79
C THR A 179 8.89 -21.09 7.30
N PRO A 180 9.97 -21.39 8.03
CA PRO A 180 9.89 -21.66 9.46
C PRO A 180 9.28 -20.50 10.26
N GLY A 181 9.68 -19.26 9.97
CA GLY A 181 9.16 -18.07 10.64
C GLY A 181 7.65 -17.92 10.49
N TYR A 182 7.13 -18.09 9.26
CA TYR A 182 5.67 -18.09 9.04
C TYR A 182 4.97 -19.23 9.79
N LYS A 183 5.53 -20.45 9.77
CA LYS A 183 4.94 -21.58 10.48
C LYS A 183 4.88 -21.37 11.98
N GLU A 184 5.84 -20.65 12.54
CA GLU A 184 5.91 -20.30 13.96
C GLU A 184 4.93 -19.18 14.32
N THR A 185 5.03 -18.01 13.68
CA THR A 185 4.31 -16.80 14.10
C THR A 185 3.04 -16.52 13.29
N GLY A 186 2.91 -17.12 12.12
CA GLY A 186 1.90 -16.76 11.13
C GLY A 186 2.24 -15.49 10.34
N THR A 187 3.46 -14.96 10.45
CA THR A 187 3.85 -13.72 9.77
C THR A 187 5.18 -13.82 9.03
N ILE A 188 5.33 -13.01 7.99
CA ILE A 188 6.63 -12.63 7.44
C ILE A 188 6.57 -11.16 7.08
N PHE A 189 7.41 -10.39 7.75
CA PHE A 189 7.67 -8.99 7.44
C PHE A 189 9.10 -8.83 6.93
N PHE A 190 9.37 -7.74 6.22
CA PHE A 190 10.70 -7.45 5.68
C PHE A 190 11.18 -6.10 6.22
N TYR A 191 12.47 -6.00 6.49
CA TYR A 191 13.07 -4.75 6.93
C TYR A 191 13.17 -3.75 5.78
N ASP A 192 12.80 -2.49 6.04
CA ASP A 192 13.07 -1.37 5.14
C ASP A 192 14.56 -0.99 5.19
N ARG A 193 14.96 -0.07 4.31
CA ARG A 193 16.29 0.52 4.32
C ARG A 193 16.54 1.28 5.62
N GLU A 194 17.72 1.09 6.17
CA GLU A 194 18.26 1.82 7.34
C GLU A 194 18.51 3.29 6.99
N ILE A 195 17.45 4.09 7.02
CA ILE A 195 17.49 5.51 6.67
C ILE A 195 17.35 6.35 7.94
N LEU A 196 18.44 7.04 8.29
CA LEU A 196 18.48 8.05 9.35
C LEU A 196 17.79 9.35 8.89
N LYS A 197 16.49 9.45 9.16
CA LYS A 197 15.68 10.67 8.96
C LYS A 197 14.91 10.99 10.24
N LYS A 198 14.64 12.28 10.49
CA LYS A 198 13.83 12.77 11.61
C LYS A 198 12.34 12.86 11.25
N GLU A 199 11.84 11.80 10.63
CA GLU A 199 10.46 11.66 10.15
C GLU A 199 9.92 10.29 10.59
N TYR A 200 8.60 10.09 10.48
CA TYR A 200 7.95 8.81 10.77
C TYR A 200 8.27 8.29 12.17
N LEU A 201 8.83 7.10 12.35
CA LEU A 201 9.14 6.53 13.67
C LEU A 201 10.09 7.42 14.49
N ASN A 202 11.00 8.10 13.79
CA ASN A 202 12.02 9.02 14.32
C ASN A 202 11.58 10.49 14.37
N GLY A 203 10.36 10.79 13.93
CA GLY A 203 9.74 12.10 14.12
C GLY A 203 9.55 12.40 15.60
N TRP A 204 9.25 13.66 15.94
CA TRP A 204 9.09 14.08 17.33
C TRP A 204 7.62 14.40 17.64
N HIS A 205 7.13 13.87 18.76
CA HIS A 205 5.82 14.19 19.30
C HIS A 205 5.90 14.30 20.82
N ASN A 206 5.63 15.50 21.35
CA ASN A 206 5.73 15.81 22.79
C ASN A 206 7.10 15.42 23.39
N ASP A 207 8.19 15.93 22.80
CA ASP A 207 9.58 15.76 23.27
C ASP A 207 10.09 14.31 23.34
N GLN A 208 9.51 13.40 22.56
CA GLN A 208 9.98 12.02 22.38
C GLN A 208 9.80 11.56 20.93
N PRO A 209 10.53 10.51 20.50
CA PRO A 209 10.32 9.92 19.18
C PRO A 209 8.89 9.39 19.01
N ASN A 210 8.34 9.48 17.80
CA ASN A 210 6.97 9.09 17.49
C ASN A 210 6.66 7.64 17.88
N LEU A 211 7.60 6.71 17.66
CA LEU A 211 7.45 5.32 18.09
C LEU A 211 7.29 5.21 19.62
N HIS A 212 8.10 5.95 20.39
CA HIS A 212 8.01 5.95 21.85
C HIS A 212 6.68 6.56 22.31
N ALA A 213 6.27 7.68 21.70
CA ALA A 213 4.98 8.29 21.98
C ALA A 213 3.81 7.34 21.71
N LEU A 214 3.88 6.56 20.62
CA LEU A 214 2.86 5.58 20.29
C LEU A 214 2.79 4.46 21.34
N ILE A 215 3.94 3.84 21.66
CA ILE A 215 4.01 2.76 22.66
C ILE A 215 3.56 3.24 24.05
N GLU A 216 3.85 4.50 24.41
CA GLU A 216 3.47 5.06 25.71
C GLU A 216 1.98 5.41 25.79
N SER A 217 1.38 5.91 24.69
CA SER A 217 0.03 6.49 24.71
C SER A 217 -1.07 5.59 24.15
N PHE A 218 -0.73 4.39 23.67
CA PHE A 218 -1.70 3.41 23.18
C PHE A 218 -2.62 2.91 24.31
N ASP A 219 -3.91 2.73 24.00
CA ASP A 219 -4.92 2.25 24.96
C ASP A 219 -4.91 0.72 25.07
N TYR A 220 -3.88 0.17 25.73
CA TYR A 220 -3.77 -1.27 25.97
C TYR A 220 -4.98 -1.84 26.73
N ALA A 221 -5.59 -1.04 27.61
CA ALA A 221 -6.71 -1.48 28.44
C ALA A 221 -7.96 -1.78 27.60
N ALA A 222 -8.20 -1.04 26.51
CA ALA A 222 -9.26 -1.36 25.53
C ALA A 222 -9.13 -2.76 24.93
N PHE A 223 -7.92 -3.32 24.91
CA PHE A 223 -7.61 -4.66 24.44
C PHE A 223 -7.31 -5.64 25.57
N GLY A 224 -7.59 -5.29 26.84
CA GLY A 224 -7.31 -6.15 27.99
C GLY A 224 -5.82 -6.49 28.15
N LEU A 225 -4.96 -5.55 27.77
CA LEU A 225 -3.51 -5.64 27.87
C LEU A 225 -2.99 -4.56 28.84
N GLU A 226 -1.78 -4.76 29.33
CA GLU A 226 -0.98 -3.73 30.00
C GLU A 226 0.20 -3.37 29.10
N LYS A 227 0.72 -2.14 29.19
CA LYS A 227 1.88 -1.71 28.39
C LYS A 227 3.09 -2.62 28.68
N GLY A 228 3.62 -3.26 27.65
CA GLY A 228 4.79 -4.13 27.77
C GLY A 228 5.54 -4.29 26.44
N PRO A 229 6.44 -3.37 26.07
CA PRO A 229 7.21 -3.49 24.83
C PRO A 229 8.02 -4.80 24.82
N SER A 230 8.04 -5.47 23.67
CA SER A 230 8.72 -6.73 23.48
C SER A 230 10.24 -6.56 23.50
N ALA A 231 10.97 -7.63 23.82
CA ALA A 231 12.43 -7.63 23.72
C ALA A 231 12.91 -7.35 22.28
N HIS A 232 12.12 -7.76 21.28
CA HIS A 232 12.41 -7.48 19.88
C HIS A 232 12.36 -5.98 19.60
N LEU A 233 11.25 -5.32 19.96
CA LEU A 233 11.10 -3.87 19.82
C LEU A 233 12.23 -3.12 20.52
N LEU A 234 12.51 -3.45 21.78
CA LEU A 234 13.56 -2.78 22.56
C LEU A 234 14.97 -2.94 21.97
N SER A 235 15.17 -3.91 21.07
CA SER A 235 16.44 -4.16 20.37
C SER A 235 16.46 -3.64 18.93
N SER A 236 15.35 -3.11 18.41
CA SER A 236 15.22 -2.73 17.01
C SER A 236 15.94 -1.42 16.68
N LEU A 237 16.26 -1.23 15.40
CA LEU A 237 16.88 0.00 14.94
C LEU A 237 15.92 1.19 15.10
N ALA A 238 14.63 1.00 14.81
CA ALA A 238 13.62 2.03 15.04
C ALA A 238 13.52 2.46 16.51
N TRP A 239 13.65 1.53 17.47
CA TRP A 239 13.61 1.89 18.90
C TRP A 239 14.82 2.71 19.32
N HIS A 240 16.00 2.45 18.75
CA HIS A 240 17.19 3.26 19.03
C HIS A 240 17.26 4.57 18.24
N GLY A 241 16.31 4.80 17.33
CA GLY A 241 16.28 5.99 16.48
C GLY A 241 17.16 5.87 15.24
N ASP A 242 17.64 4.66 14.92
CA ASP A 242 18.55 4.39 13.83
C ASP A 242 17.83 4.12 12.48
N ALA A 243 16.51 3.92 12.52
CA ALA A 243 15.69 3.71 11.33
C ALA A 243 14.38 4.51 11.39
N ALA A 244 14.14 5.37 10.40
CA ALA A 244 12.86 6.09 10.28
C ALA A 244 11.70 5.18 9.83
N HIS A 245 12.04 4.07 9.19
CA HIS A 245 11.15 2.98 8.78
C HIS A 245 11.75 1.67 9.25
N GLU A 246 10.94 0.82 9.88
CA GLU A 246 11.39 -0.53 10.24
C GLU A 246 10.93 -1.53 9.17
N GLN A 247 9.68 -1.40 8.72
CA GLN A 247 9.07 -2.37 7.82
C GLN A 247 8.94 -1.86 6.38
N ASP A 248 9.37 -2.70 5.44
CA ASP A 248 8.96 -2.65 4.05
C ASP A 248 7.60 -3.35 3.87
N SER A 249 6.67 -2.69 3.17
CA SER A 249 5.31 -3.19 2.96
C SER A 249 5.02 -3.66 1.55
N SER A 250 6.02 -3.78 0.66
CA SER A 250 5.81 -4.33 -0.67
C SER A 250 5.17 -5.72 -0.58
N ILE A 251 5.79 -6.61 0.21
CA ILE A 251 5.22 -7.92 0.56
C ILE A 251 4.99 -8.01 2.07
N VAL A 252 3.76 -8.38 2.46
CA VAL A 252 3.39 -8.65 3.86
C VAL A 252 2.65 -9.98 3.92
N VAL A 253 3.14 -10.93 4.74
CA VAL A 253 2.51 -12.25 4.86
C VAL A 253 1.89 -12.40 6.24
N VAL A 254 0.61 -12.77 6.31
CA VAL A 254 -0.15 -12.88 7.55
C VAL A 254 -1.08 -14.10 7.53
N GLN A 255 -1.13 -14.83 8.63
CA GLN A 255 -2.15 -15.82 8.96
C GLN A 255 -3.10 -15.24 10.02
N LYS A 256 -4.30 -14.84 9.62
CA LYS A 256 -5.26 -14.16 10.50
C LYS A 256 -5.70 -15.03 11.68
N SER A 257 -5.84 -16.34 11.50
CA SER A 257 -6.17 -17.29 12.56
C SER A 257 -5.10 -17.41 13.65
N LYS A 258 -3.86 -16.98 13.39
CA LYS A 258 -2.78 -16.88 14.38
C LYS A 258 -2.56 -15.47 14.92
N ALA A 259 -3.25 -14.47 14.36
CA ALA A 259 -3.00 -13.07 14.65
C ALA A 259 -3.51 -12.61 16.03
N GLY A 260 -4.23 -13.46 16.78
CA GLY A 260 -4.80 -13.08 18.08
C GLY A 260 -5.59 -11.78 17.99
N ARG A 261 -5.18 -10.75 18.78
CA ARG A 261 -5.81 -9.42 18.77
C ARG A 261 -5.20 -8.45 17.74
N ALA A 262 -4.17 -8.85 16.99
CA ALA A 262 -3.43 -7.93 16.12
C ALA A 262 -4.31 -7.33 15.01
N MET A 263 -5.30 -8.06 14.48
CA MET A 263 -6.22 -7.51 13.48
C MET A 263 -7.18 -6.46 14.07
N ASP A 264 -7.62 -6.66 15.32
CA ASP A 264 -8.46 -5.69 16.03
C ASP A 264 -7.66 -4.42 16.37
N VAL A 265 -6.40 -4.59 16.79
CA VAL A 265 -5.47 -3.49 17.04
C VAL A 265 -5.14 -2.74 15.75
N LEU A 266 -4.86 -3.45 14.64
CA LEU A 266 -4.65 -2.83 13.33
C LEU A 266 -5.85 -1.98 12.93
N TRP A 267 -7.06 -2.52 13.10
CA TRP A 267 -8.29 -1.77 12.82
C TRP A 267 -8.43 -0.52 13.70
N HIS A 268 -8.11 -0.61 14.98
CA HIS A 268 -8.11 0.54 15.88
C HIS A 268 -7.12 1.62 15.47
N ILE A 269 -5.89 1.24 15.12
CA ILE A 269 -4.88 2.17 14.64
C ILE A 269 -5.38 2.90 13.40
N LEU A 270 -5.99 2.18 12.45
CA LEU A 270 -6.54 2.77 11.24
C LEU A 270 -7.66 3.78 11.51
N GLN A 271 -8.43 3.60 12.58
CA GLN A 271 -9.54 4.47 12.94
C GLN A 271 -9.11 5.69 13.77
N HIS A 272 -8.15 5.50 14.67
CA HIS A 272 -7.90 6.45 15.75
C HIS A 272 -6.49 7.05 15.73
N ASP A 273 -5.47 6.28 15.32
CA ASP A 273 -4.07 6.67 15.54
C ASP A 273 -3.30 6.98 14.26
N ARG A 274 -3.76 6.54 13.08
CA ARG A 274 -3.02 6.65 11.81
C ARG A 274 -2.60 8.07 11.41
N HIS A 275 -3.22 9.10 11.98
CA HIS A 275 -2.91 10.51 11.73
C HIS A 275 -2.43 11.28 12.99
N ARG A 276 -2.27 10.60 14.13
CA ARG A 276 -2.13 11.25 15.43
C ARG A 276 -0.76 11.89 15.67
N ASN A 277 0.32 11.15 15.43
CA ASN A 277 1.69 11.63 15.64
C ASN A 277 2.59 11.48 14.41
N GLY A 278 2.05 11.04 13.27
CA GLY A 278 2.81 10.92 12.02
C GLY A 278 3.90 9.85 12.07
N PHE A 279 3.71 8.78 12.86
CA PHE A 279 4.67 7.68 13.00
C PHE A 279 4.91 6.86 11.72
N THR A 280 4.04 6.98 10.71
CA THR A 280 4.07 6.16 9.49
C THR A 280 3.93 7.00 8.23
N TYR A 281 4.53 6.54 7.12
CA TYR A 281 4.33 7.10 5.76
C TYR A 281 2.99 6.66 5.14
N GLY A 282 2.38 5.62 5.69
CA GLY A 282 1.18 4.99 5.17
C GLY A 282 0.95 3.64 5.86
N ASP A 283 0.93 2.58 5.07
CA ASP A 283 0.78 1.20 5.51
C ASP A 283 2.02 0.60 6.20
N LYS A 284 3.23 1.02 5.78
CA LYS A 284 4.54 0.45 6.20
C LYS A 284 4.59 -0.10 7.61
N GLU A 285 4.47 0.77 8.60
CA GLU A 285 4.72 0.39 9.99
C GLU A 285 3.49 -0.26 10.67
N LEU A 286 2.32 -0.22 10.02
CA LEU A 286 1.06 -0.57 10.67
C LEU A 286 0.98 -2.05 11.01
N PHE A 287 1.54 -2.92 10.16
CA PHE A 287 1.40 -4.36 10.31
C PHE A 287 2.18 -4.85 11.52
N TRP A 288 3.47 -4.58 11.60
CA TRP A 288 4.27 -5.03 12.74
C TRP A 288 3.89 -4.32 14.05
N ILE A 289 3.57 -3.02 14.01
CA ILE A 289 3.12 -2.27 15.19
C ILE A 289 1.82 -2.87 15.75
N ALA A 290 0.90 -3.30 14.89
CA ALA A 290 -0.33 -3.93 15.36
C ALA A 290 -0.07 -5.25 16.10
N TYR A 291 0.93 -6.03 15.67
CA TYR A 291 1.34 -7.25 16.40
C TYR A 291 2.07 -6.91 17.70
N GLU A 292 2.97 -5.93 17.68
CA GLU A 292 3.71 -5.45 18.85
C GLU A 292 2.76 -4.95 19.94
N LEU A 293 1.84 -4.04 19.61
CA LEU A 293 0.85 -3.50 20.54
C LEU A 293 -0.16 -4.56 21.03
N ALA A 294 -0.42 -5.60 20.23
CA ALA A 294 -1.29 -6.71 20.60
C ALA A 294 -0.56 -7.81 21.42
N HIS A 295 0.73 -7.63 21.71
CA HIS A 295 1.60 -8.62 22.35
C HIS A 295 1.57 -9.98 21.62
N GLN A 296 1.50 -9.96 20.29
CA GLN A 296 1.53 -11.15 19.46
C GLN A 296 2.92 -11.36 18.88
N PRO A 297 3.42 -12.61 18.82
CA PRO A 297 4.68 -12.88 18.17
C PRO A 297 4.59 -12.53 16.69
N TYR A 298 5.64 -11.91 16.16
CA TYR A 298 5.79 -11.64 14.73
C TYR A 298 7.21 -11.95 14.28
N PHE A 299 7.36 -12.19 12.98
CA PHE A 299 8.62 -12.59 12.38
C PHE A 299 9.00 -11.61 11.28
N PHE A 300 10.15 -10.97 11.46
CA PHE A 300 10.87 -10.31 10.37
C PHE A 300 11.84 -11.30 9.73
N SER A 301 11.85 -11.33 8.41
CA SER A 301 12.83 -12.07 7.62
C SER A 301 14.24 -11.62 8.00
N PRO A 302 15.15 -12.54 8.37
CA PRO A 302 16.56 -12.20 8.63
C PRO A 302 17.31 -11.84 7.34
N TRP A 303 16.70 -12.10 6.18
CA TRP A 303 17.23 -11.71 4.89
C TRP A 303 16.64 -10.34 4.54
N ALA A 304 17.38 -9.29 4.89
CA ALA A 304 17.05 -7.91 4.57
C ALA A 304 17.41 -7.59 3.12
N ASN A 305 16.54 -6.87 2.41
CA ASN A 305 16.79 -5.50 1.91
C ASN A 305 15.74 -5.09 0.86
N SER A 306 15.08 -3.95 1.05
CA SER A 306 14.10 -3.34 0.13
C SER A 306 14.63 -2.11 -0.63
N GLY A 307 15.94 -2.08 -0.94
CA GLY A 307 16.58 -0.93 -1.59
C GLY A 307 17.37 -1.21 -2.85
N ALA A 308 16.95 -0.63 -3.98
CA ALA A 308 17.83 -0.35 -5.12
C ALA A 308 18.53 0.99 -4.91
N GLU A 309 19.85 1.03 -4.72
CA GLU A 309 20.60 2.27 -4.90
C GLU A 309 20.96 2.48 -6.38
N LYS A 310 21.22 3.74 -6.77
CA LYS A 310 21.77 4.04 -8.10
C LYS A 310 23.08 3.29 -8.28
N PRO A 311 23.37 2.75 -9.48
CA PRO A 311 24.67 2.13 -9.73
C PRO A 311 25.78 3.15 -9.47
N GLY A 312 26.55 2.96 -8.41
CA GLY A 312 27.69 3.83 -8.11
C GLY A 312 28.77 3.72 -9.19
N ASN A 313 29.05 2.50 -9.66
CA ASN A 313 30.05 2.24 -10.70
C ASN A 313 29.83 0.88 -11.41
N MET A 314 29.13 0.89 -12.55
CA MET A 314 28.91 -0.30 -13.39
C MET A 314 30.18 -0.80 -14.10
N ALA A 315 31.21 0.03 -14.27
CA ALA A 315 32.44 -0.36 -14.97
C ALA A 315 33.27 -1.37 -14.16
N ASN A 316 33.20 -1.30 -12.83
CA ASN A 316 33.89 -2.22 -11.92
C ASN A 316 33.00 -3.37 -11.43
N HIS A 317 31.69 -3.29 -11.66
CA HIS A 317 30.69 -4.22 -11.14
C HIS A 317 29.64 -4.57 -12.23
N PRO A 318 30.07 -5.18 -13.35
CA PRO A 318 29.19 -5.41 -14.51
C PRO A 318 28.06 -6.42 -14.25
N ASP A 319 28.24 -7.29 -13.26
CA ASP A 319 27.29 -8.36 -12.90
C ASP A 319 26.43 -8.02 -11.67
N THR A 320 26.44 -6.76 -11.21
CA THR A 320 25.66 -6.34 -10.04
C THR A 320 24.27 -5.89 -10.47
N ILE A 321 23.23 -6.56 -9.93
CA ILE A 321 21.86 -6.07 -10.00
C ILE A 321 21.76 -4.82 -9.12
N CYS A 322 21.51 -3.67 -9.75
CA CYS A 322 21.18 -2.43 -9.06
C CYS A 322 19.66 -2.38 -8.95
N GLY A 323 19.12 -2.80 -7.80
CA GLY A 323 17.72 -3.16 -7.66
C GLY A 323 17.45 -3.74 -6.27
N ALA A 324 16.31 -3.40 -5.64
CA ALA A 324 15.83 -4.09 -4.46
C ALA A 324 15.48 -5.51 -4.92
N SER A 325 16.14 -6.52 -4.39
CA SER A 325 15.86 -7.90 -4.77
C SER A 325 15.78 -8.75 -3.52
N LEU A 326 14.58 -9.26 -3.26
CA LEU A 326 14.38 -10.39 -2.37
C LEU A 326 14.99 -11.62 -3.04
N VAL A 327 16.11 -12.11 -2.51
CA VAL A 327 16.69 -13.39 -2.92
C VAL A 327 16.55 -14.37 -1.75
N PRO A 328 15.43 -15.10 -1.63
CA PRO A 328 15.41 -16.31 -0.84
C PRO A 328 16.32 -17.32 -1.55
N ARG A 329 17.34 -17.84 -0.85
CA ARG A 329 18.17 -18.94 -1.38
C ARG A 329 17.37 -20.23 -1.50
#